data_AF-A0A956VVP2-F1
#
_entry.id   AF-A0A956VVP2-F1
#
_cell.length_a   1.000
_cell.length_b   1.000
_cell.length_c   1.000
_cell.angle_alpha   90.00
_cell.angle_beta   90.00
_cell.angle_gamma   90.00
#
_symmetry.space_group_name_H-M   'P 1'
#
loop_
_entity.id
_entity.type
_entity.pdbx_description
1 polymer ?
#
loop_
_entity_poly.entity_id
_entity_poly.type
_entity_poly.pdbx_seq_one_letter_code
_entity_poly.pdbx_strand_id
1 'polypeptide(L)'
;MSEIAERWNQLIDQLEPTMTAEWVKSARDHGEQPWIRLVLLVDAHDLLCRLGPTEKIAMTMADLAQGNDERQREGWEVIAEHARTERVKVITAIVDEGPGLLPQDLHEYFERSIEPSQHFR
;
A
#
# COMPACT_ATOMS: atom_id res chain seq x y z
N MET A 1 7.75 -0.27 25.31
CA MET A 1 7.75 0.21 23.91
C MET A 1 6.85 1.43 23.85
N SER A 2 7.15 2.42 23.01
CA SER A 2 6.26 3.58 22.85
C SER A 2 5.00 3.15 22.09
N GLU A 3 3.87 3.80 22.34
CA GLU A 3 2.61 3.57 21.60
C GLU A 3 2.81 3.74 20.09
N ILE A 4 3.64 4.71 19.70
CA ILE A 4 4.04 4.95 18.31
C ILE A 4 4.79 3.75 17.71
N ALA A 5 5.73 3.15 18.44
CA ALA A 5 6.48 2.00 17.96
C ALA A 5 5.58 0.76 17.79
N GLU A 6 4.58 0.59 18.65
CA GLU A 6 3.59 -0.49 18.50
C GLU A 6 2.72 -0.29 17.26
N ARG A 7 2.15 0.92 17.09
CA ARG A 7 1.36 1.26 15.89
C ARG A 7 2.19 1.16 14.61
N TRP A 8 3.46 1.57 14.65
CA TRP A 8 4.38 1.44 13.53
C TRP A 8 4.59 -0.01 13.12
N ASN A 9 4.84 -0.90 14.09
CA ASN A 9 5.00 -2.33 13.81
C ASN A 9 3.71 -2.97 13.27
N GLN A 10 2.55 -2.58 13.80
CA GLN A 10 1.25 -3.04 13.28
C GLN A 10 1.05 -2.63 11.82
N LEU A 11 1.42 -1.39 11.45
CA LEU A 11 1.37 -0.96 10.05
C LEU A 11 2.36 -1.73 9.18
N ILE A 12 3.58 -2.00 9.66
CA ILE A 12 4.55 -2.83 8.92
C ILE A 12 4.01 -4.24 8.68
N ASP A 13 3.40 -4.87 9.68
CA ASP A 13 2.84 -6.22 9.55
C ASP A 13 1.75 -6.27 8.48
N GLN A 14 0.97 -5.20 8.32
CA GLN A 14 -0.01 -5.06 7.23
C GLN A 14 0.65 -4.84 5.86
N LEU A 15 1.78 -4.13 5.81
CA LEU A 15 2.49 -3.80 4.57
C LEU A 15 3.40 -4.92 4.06
N GLU A 16 3.92 -5.77 4.95
CA GLU A 16 4.89 -6.82 4.67
C GLU A 16 4.53 -7.71 3.46
N PRO A 17 3.27 -8.14 3.24
CA PRO A 17 2.89 -8.93 2.07
C PRO A 17 3.05 -8.19 0.73
N THR A 18 3.10 -6.86 0.75
CA THR A 18 3.11 -6.01 -0.45
C THR A 18 4.44 -5.31 -0.69
N MET A 19 5.34 -5.34 0.30
CA MET A 19 6.63 -4.63 0.29
C MET A 19 7.79 -5.60 0.05
N THR A 20 8.95 -5.08 -0.35
CA THR A 20 10.17 -5.88 -0.47
C THR A 20 10.73 -6.20 0.92
N ALA A 21 11.44 -7.33 1.04
CA ALA A 21 12.08 -7.71 2.31
C ALA A 21 13.08 -6.63 2.81
N GLU A 22 13.75 -5.93 1.89
CA GLU A 22 14.66 -4.83 2.23
C GLU A 22 13.91 -3.63 2.81
N TRP A 23 12.76 -3.28 2.23
CA TRP A 23 11.90 -2.21 2.75
C TRP A 23 11.41 -2.57 4.17
N VAL A 24 10.89 -3.79 4.35
CA VAL A 24 10.38 -4.27 5.65
C VAL A 24 11.48 -4.25 6.70
N LYS A 25 12.67 -4.74 6.35
CA LYS A 25 13.84 -4.69 7.23
C LYS A 25 14.18 -3.24 7.62
N SER A 26 14.27 -2.33 6.65
CA SER A 26 14.56 -0.92 6.92
C SER A 26 13.51 -0.29 7.84
N ALA A 27 12.23 -0.62 7.63
CA ALA A 27 11.14 -0.12 8.45
C ALA A 27 11.22 -0.59 9.90
N ARG A 28 11.58 -1.87 10.12
CA ARG A 28 11.76 -2.43 11.47
C ARG A 28 13.03 -1.91 12.15
N ASP A 29 14.15 -1.84 11.43
CA ASP A 29 15.45 -1.47 11.99
C ASP A 29 15.56 0.03 12.32
N HIS A 30 14.83 0.89 11.59
CA HIS A 30 15.03 2.34 11.64
C HIS A 30 13.76 3.15 11.91
N GLY A 31 12.63 2.49 12.14
CA GLY A 31 11.32 3.09 12.38
C GLY A 31 11.22 4.03 13.58
N GLU A 32 12.15 3.95 14.54
CA GLU A 32 12.18 4.89 15.67
C GLU A 32 12.41 6.34 15.20
N GLN A 33 13.13 6.53 14.08
CA GLN A 33 13.45 7.85 13.55
C GLN A 33 12.27 8.45 12.76
N PRO A 34 11.71 9.60 13.17
CA PRO A 34 10.53 10.19 12.53
C PRO A 34 10.67 10.46 11.03
N TRP A 35 11.81 11.00 10.61
CA TRP A 35 12.08 11.29 9.20
C TRP A 35 12.19 10.03 8.35
N ILE A 36 12.68 8.93 8.91
CA ILE A 36 12.72 7.64 8.21
C ILE A 36 11.32 7.08 8.04
N ARG A 37 10.45 7.18 9.07
CA ARG A 37 9.03 6.82 8.93
C ARG A 37 8.36 7.62 7.82
N LEU A 38 8.58 8.93 7.75
CA LEU A 38 8.02 9.77 6.69
C LEU A 38 8.43 9.25 5.30
N VAL A 39 9.73 9.05 5.08
CA VAL A 39 10.25 8.57 3.79
C VAL A 39 9.64 7.21 3.43
N LEU A 40 9.59 6.28 4.38
CA LEU A 40 9.04 4.94 4.15
C LEU A 40 7.54 4.96 3.88
N LEU A 41 6.76 5.78 4.60
CA LEU A 41 5.33 5.95 4.36
C LEU A 41 5.06 6.49 2.95
N VAL A 42 5.83 7.50 2.53
CA VAL A 42 5.71 8.09 1.19
C VAL A 42 6.12 7.10 0.10
N ASP A 43 7.21 6.36 0.31
CA ASP A 43 7.68 5.34 -0.64
C ASP A 43 6.67 4.20 -0.79
N ALA A 44 6.18 3.64 0.32
CA ALA A 44 5.15 2.59 0.30
C ALA A 44 3.88 3.08 -0.41
N HIS A 45 3.47 4.32 -0.14
CA HIS A 45 2.31 4.93 -0.77
C HIS A 45 2.49 5.08 -2.30
N ASP A 46 3.62 5.61 -2.77
CA ASP A 46 3.90 5.74 -4.22
C ASP A 46 3.93 4.38 -4.93
N LEU A 47 4.55 3.37 -4.29
CA LEU A 47 4.61 2.01 -4.80
C LEU A 47 3.21 1.41 -4.96
N LEU A 48 2.36 1.54 -3.94
CA LEU A 48 1.02 0.94 -3.91
C LEU A 48 0.01 1.67 -4.81
N CYS A 49 0.20 2.96 -5.08
CA CYS A 49 -0.64 3.69 -6.04
C CYS A 49 -0.57 3.09 -7.45
N ARG A 50 0.47 2.30 -7.76
CA ARG A 50 0.63 1.60 -9.04
C ARG A 50 -0.01 0.22 -8.99
N LEU A 51 -0.56 -0.21 -10.14
CA LEU A 51 -1.14 -1.55 -10.30
C LEU A 51 -0.10 -2.64 -9.92
N GLY A 52 -0.50 -3.52 -9.01
CA GLY A 52 0.32 -4.65 -8.56
C GLY A 52 0.47 -5.73 -9.63
N PRO A 53 1.46 -6.64 -9.51
CA PRO A 53 1.66 -7.72 -10.46
C PRO A 53 0.42 -8.61 -10.63
N THR A 54 -0.20 -9.02 -9.53
CA THR A 54 -1.40 -9.88 -9.55
C THR A 54 -2.56 -9.22 -10.30
N GLU A 55 -2.81 -7.94 -10.03
CA GLU A 55 -3.88 -7.18 -10.68
C GLU A 55 -3.61 -7.05 -12.19
N LYS A 56 -2.38 -6.68 -12.58
CA LYS A 56 -1.98 -6.60 -14.00
C LYS A 56 -2.13 -7.94 -14.73
N ILE A 57 -1.67 -9.02 -14.11
CA ILE A 57 -1.76 -10.37 -14.69
C ILE A 57 -3.23 -10.76 -14.84
N ALA A 58 -4.04 -10.59 -13.80
CA ALA A 58 -5.45 -10.95 -13.83
C ALA A 58 -6.22 -10.15 -14.89
N MET A 59 -6.00 -8.83 -14.99
CA MET A 59 -6.57 -8.01 -16.06
C MET A 59 -6.16 -8.50 -17.45
N THR A 60 -4.87 -8.76 -17.64
CA THR A 60 -4.36 -9.28 -18.92
C THR A 60 -4.98 -10.64 -19.27
N MET A 61 -5.15 -11.53 -18.28
CA MET A 61 -5.76 -12.84 -18.49
C MET A 61 -7.26 -12.74 -18.80
N ALA A 62 -7.98 -11.80 -18.17
CA ALA A 62 -9.36 -11.50 -18.50
C ALA A 62 -9.49 -11.01 -19.95
N ASP A 63 -8.60 -10.11 -20.38
CA ASP A 63 -8.56 -9.58 -21.75
C ASP A 63 -8.28 -10.69 -22.78
N LEU A 64 -7.37 -11.62 -22.47
CA LEU A 64 -7.06 -12.75 -23.34
C LEU A 64 -8.19 -13.80 -23.41
N ALA A 65 -9.03 -13.89 -22.38
CA ALA A 65 -10.18 -14.80 -22.36
C ALA A 65 -11.36 -14.29 -23.21
N GLN A 66 -11.33 -13.03 -23.67
CA GLN A 66 -12.38 -12.46 -24.50
C GLN A 66 -12.62 -13.31 -25.76
N GLY A 67 -13.88 -13.74 -25.95
CA GLY A 67 -14.31 -14.49 -27.13
C GLY A 67 -14.14 -16.01 -27.06
N ASN A 68 -13.52 -16.56 -26.01
CA ASN A 68 -13.30 -18.01 -25.87
C ASN A 68 -14.10 -18.65 -24.72
N ASP A 69 -14.16 -18.02 -23.54
CA ASP A 69 -14.83 -18.57 -22.36
C ASP A 69 -15.21 -17.47 -21.36
N GLU A 70 -16.49 -17.15 -21.31
CA GLU A 70 -17.06 -16.12 -20.42
C GLU A 70 -16.79 -16.39 -18.94
N ARG A 71 -16.84 -17.65 -18.52
CA ARG A 71 -16.60 -18.04 -17.12
C ARG A 71 -15.15 -17.82 -16.73
N GLN A 72 -14.21 -18.02 -17.64
CA GLN A 72 -12.80 -17.73 -17.37
C GLN A 72 -12.54 -16.23 -17.23
N ARG A 73 -13.16 -15.42 -18.11
CA ARG A 73 -13.09 -13.95 -18.02
C ARG A 73 -13.57 -13.48 -16.65
N GLU A 74 -14.77 -13.89 -16.23
CA GLU A 74 -15.34 -13.55 -14.92
C GLU A 74 -14.42 -13.96 -13.77
N GLY A 75 -13.83 -15.17 -13.83
CA GLY A 75 -12.89 -15.64 -12.82
C GLY A 75 -11.65 -14.76 -12.67
N TRP A 76 -11.08 -14.30 -13.79
CA TRP A 76 -9.93 -13.39 -13.77
C TRP A 76 -10.31 -11.98 -13.30
N GLU A 77 -11.49 -11.48 -13.65
CA GLU A 77 -11.99 -10.18 -13.18
C GLU A 77 -12.18 -10.18 -11.66
N VAL A 78 -12.70 -11.28 -11.08
CA VAL A 78 -12.81 -11.44 -9.62
C VAL A 78 -11.44 -11.40 -8.94
N ILE A 79 -10.43 -12.04 -9.53
CA ILE A 79 -9.05 -12.01 -9.00
C ILE A 79 -8.48 -10.59 -9.06
N ALA A 80 -8.68 -9.88 -10.18
CA ALA A 80 -8.21 -8.50 -10.34
C ALA A 80 -8.87 -7.57 -9.31
N GLU A 81 -10.18 -7.68 -9.13
CA GLU A 81 -10.93 -6.84 -8.18
C GLU A 81 -10.55 -7.15 -6.73
N HIS A 82 -10.32 -8.42 -6.40
CA HIS A 82 -9.81 -8.78 -5.07
C HIS A 82 -8.42 -8.19 -4.82
N ALA A 83 -7.49 -8.33 -5.77
CA ALA A 83 -6.14 -7.76 -5.65
C ALA A 83 -6.17 -6.22 -5.52
N ARG A 84 -7.05 -5.56 -6.29
CA ARG A 84 -7.29 -4.13 -6.19
C ARG A 84 -7.81 -3.73 -4.80
N THR A 85 -8.80 -4.47 -4.30
CA THR A 85 -9.42 -4.22 -2.99
C THR A 85 -8.39 -4.32 -1.88
N GLU A 86 -7.56 -5.37 -1.86
CA GLU A 86 -6.51 -5.51 -0.85
C GLU A 86 -5.46 -4.39 -0.95
N ARG A 87 -5.06 -4.01 -2.17
CA ARG A 87 -4.14 -2.88 -2.39
C ARG A 87 -4.71 -1.56 -1.87
N VAL A 88 -5.98 -1.26 -2.15
CA VAL A 88 -6.66 -0.05 -1.67
C VAL A 88 -6.75 -0.03 -0.14
N LYS A 89 -7.09 -1.15 0.50
CA LYS A 89 -7.12 -1.24 1.98
C LYS A 89 -5.79 -0.82 2.60
N VAL A 90 -4.68 -1.30 2.05
CA VAL A 90 -3.33 -0.98 2.55
C VAL A 90 -2.98 0.50 2.30
N ILE A 91 -3.34 1.06 1.15
CA ILE A 91 -3.19 2.51 0.89
C ILE A 91 -3.98 3.34 1.91
N THR A 92 -5.24 2.96 2.16
CA THR A 92 -6.09 3.63 3.16
C THR A 92 -5.46 3.58 4.55
N ALA A 93 -4.92 2.43 4.97
CA ALA A 93 -4.21 2.32 6.25
C ALA A 93 -3.01 3.28 6.34
N ILE A 94 -2.20 3.40 5.28
CA ILE A 94 -1.09 4.38 5.26
C ILE A 94 -1.61 5.82 5.42
N VAL A 95 -2.65 6.17 4.68
CA VAL A 95 -3.20 7.53 4.65
C VAL A 95 -3.85 7.91 5.99
N ASP A 96 -4.58 6.98 6.61
CA ASP A 96 -5.32 7.24 7.84
C ASP A 96 -4.44 7.13 9.09
N GLU A 97 -3.49 6.20 9.12
CA GLU A 97 -2.61 5.99 10.27
C GLU A 97 -1.33 6.85 10.23
N GLY A 98 -0.86 7.21 9.02
CA GLY A 98 0.38 7.95 8.78
C GLY A 98 0.57 9.20 9.65
N PRO A 99 -0.41 10.11 9.76
CA PRO A 99 -0.27 11.30 10.60
C PRO A 99 -0.06 10.97 12.08
N GLY A 100 -0.69 9.91 12.59
CA GLY A 100 -0.51 9.44 13.97
C GLY A 100 0.86 8.79 14.23
N LEU A 101 1.58 8.45 13.16
CA LEU A 101 2.92 7.87 13.18
C LEU A 101 4.01 8.92 12.92
N LEU A 102 3.66 10.20 12.85
CA LEU A 102 4.59 11.27 12.55
C LEU A 102 4.43 12.43 13.56
N PRO A 103 5.54 13.06 13.98
CA PRO A 103 5.50 14.36 14.62
C PRO A 103 4.77 15.41 13.76
N GLN A 104 4.15 16.39 14.42
CA GLN A 104 3.30 17.39 13.76
C GLN A 104 4.02 18.22 12.69
N ASP A 105 5.32 18.51 12.90
CA ASP A 105 6.16 19.22 11.94
C ASP A 105 6.40 18.44 10.63
N LEU A 106 6.11 17.13 10.61
CA LEU A 106 6.23 16.28 9.42
C LEU A 106 4.92 16.11 8.66
N HIS A 107 3.77 16.51 9.23
CA HIS A 107 2.45 16.27 8.65
C HIS A 107 2.30 16.89 7.27
N GLU A 108 2.73 18.15 7.10
CA GLU A 108 2.61 18.86 5.82
C GLU A 108 3.40 18.16 4.69
N TYR A 109 4.57 17.59 4.99
CA TYR A 109 5.36 16.85 4.00
C TYR A 109 4.67 15.54 3.60
N PHE A 110 4.07 14.85 4.57
CA PHE A 110 3.32 13.63 4.32
C PHE A 110 2.08 13.92 3.46
N GLU A 111 1.25 14.89 3.86
CA GLU A 111 0.02 15.27 3.17
C GLU A 111 0.27 15.67 1.71
N ARG A 112 1.28 16.51 1.44
CA ARG A 112 1.68 16.89 0.07
C ARG A 112 2.11 15.70 -0.78
N SER A 113 2.68 14.67 -0.15
CA SER A 113 3.17 13.48 -0.86
C SER A 113 2.06 12.50 -1.21
N ILE A 114 0.90 12.59 -0.54
CA ILE A 114 -0.27 11.72 -0.74
C ILE A 114 -1.46 12.46 -1.39
N GLU A 115 -1.31 13.74 -1.76
CA GLU A 115 -2.37 14.50 -2.46
C GLU A 115 -2.87 13.84 -3.76
N PRO A 116 -2.03 13.23 -4.63
CA PRO A 116 -2.49 12.61 -5.87
C PRO A 116 -3.48 11.43 -5.68
N SER A 117 -3.59 10.88 -4.47
CA SER A 117 -4.33 9.66 -4.15
C SER A 117 -5.55 9.90 -3.25
N GLN A 118 -5.87 11.15 -2.88
CA GLN A 118 -7.11 11.46 -2.15
C GLN A 118 -8.39 11.04 -2.90
N HIS A 119 -8.29 10.71 -4.18
CA HIS A 119 -9.36 10.14 -5.00
C HIS A 119 -9.73 8.69 -4.67
N PHE A 120 -8.96 7.99 -3.83
CA PHE A 120 -9.26 6.61 -3.39
C PHE A 120 -10.06 6.54 -2.08
N ARG A 121 -10.46 7.70 -1.51
CA ARG A 121 -11.39 7.79 -0.37
C ARG A 121 -12.85 7.85 -0.81
#